data_AF-A0A1D7QH70-F1
#
_entry.id   AF-A0A1D7QH70-F1
#
_cell.length_a   1.000
_cell.length_b   1.000
_cell.length_c   1.000
_cell.angle_alpha   90.00
_cell.angle_beta   90.00
_cell.angle_gamma   90.00
#
_symmetry.space_group_name_H-M   'P 1'
#
loop_
_entity.id
_entity.type
_entity.pdbx_description
1 polymer ?
#
loop_
_entity_poly.entity_id
_entity_poly.type
_entity_poly.pdbx_seq_one_letter_code
_entity_poly.pdbx_strand_id
1 'polypeptide(L)'
;MKRVFLKIASAFICLLLFGTWTVKSQTIHLEALDAYWKIAAHLKQGDTLSRQEWKQFLDLDGNKQYVQSKGFDERFIENYRLAMQIAYMPQNLEKVQKMLERKFDHWLVYRVHQYKVHEQELKSYAMRLKTPAYLDSVYKNAWNWLPERLHFKKTVDIYFIGIDNDVSVQKGAVVFTAWSAYVQDHLKYGSKAGHEMHHILRGAFSTAKVNPADEGLLYALNAMLNEGTADMIDKKYLLDHLQELPDEYQSDCFLLSGSAQIIGQIDSCIQVMAESGAEKFNTVEQYQKLLKYSNGHNPGYFMAEVITRNGFKEELLENIQNPFYFLRLYDKAAKKDKQHPVQFSELSMNYCLALEARLNLHQPQR
;
A
#
# COMPACT_ATOMS: atom_id res chain seq x y z
N MET A 1 -46.07 -46.04 -1.54
CA MET A 1 -45.29 -45.43 -0.44
C MET A 1 -43.77 -45.54 -0.59
N LYS A 2 -43.18 -46.67 -1.00
CA LYS A 2 -41.70 -46.82 -1.13
C LYS A 2 -41.00 -45.90 -2.16
N ARG A 3 -41.68 -45.47 -3.22
CA ARG A 3 -41.09 -44.59 -4.26
C ARG A 3 -41.04 -43.09 -3.89
N VAL A 4 -41.82 -42.65 -2.91
CA VAL A 4 -41.81 -41.25 -2.43
C VAL A 4 -40.68 -41.04 -1.42
N PHE A 5 -40.42 -42.04 -0.57
CA PHE A 5 -39.30 -42.01 0.38
C PHE A 5 -37.92 -41.95 -0.31
N LEU A 6 -37.76 -42.61 -1.45
CA LEU A 6 -36.47 -42.59 -2.18
C LEU A 6 -36.15 -41.21 -2.80
N LYS A 7 -37.17 -40.45 -3.23
CA LYS A 7 -36.96 -39.11 -3.80
C LYS A 7 -36.66 -38.04 -2.74
N ILE A 8 -37.22 -38.19 -1.53
CA ILE A 8 -36.94 -37.28 -0.41
C ILE A 8 -35.52 -37.54 0.15
N ALA A 9 -35.07 -38.81 0.18
CA ALA A 9 -33.72 -39.16 0.59
C ALA A 9 -32.63 -38.62 -0.37
N SER A 10 -32.88 -38.63 -1.69
CA SER A 10 -31.94 -38.06 -2.67
C SER A 10 -31.86 -36.53 -2.61
N ALA A 11 -32.96 -35.83 -2.30
CA ALA A 11 -32.95 -34.37 -2.11
C ALA A 11 -32.18 -33.94 -0.85
N PHE A 12 -32.24 -34.74 0.23
CA PHE A 12 -31.48 -34.47 1.46
C PHE A 12 -29.97 -34.71 1.29
N ILE A 13 -29.57 -35.69 0.48
CA ILE A 13 -28.15 -35.97 0.22
C ILE A 13 -27.52 -34.90 -0.69
N CYS A 14 -28.27 -34.34 -1.65
CA CYS A 14 -27.78 -33.19 -2.43
C CYS A 14 -27.67 -31.91 -1.59
N LEU A 15 -28.55 -31.69 -0.60
CA LEU A 15 -28.46 -30.55 0.32
C LEU A 15 -27.30 -30.67 1.33
N LEU A 16 -26.89 -31.90 1.70
CA LEU A 16 -25.74 -32.14 2.58
C LEU A 16 -24.38 -32.07 1.87
N LEU A 17 -24.34 -32.18 0.53
CA LEU A 17 -23.12 -32.01 -0.28
C LEU A 17 -22.81 -30.54 -0.63
N PHE A 18 -23.72 -29.60 -0.32
CA PHE A 18 -23.40 -28.17 -0.21
C PHE A 18 -22.88 -27.79 1.18
N GLY A 19 -22.48 -28.78 1.98
CA GLY A 19 -21.75 -28.62 3.22
C GLY A 19 -20.41 -27.93 2.99
N THR A 20 -20.42 -26.61 3.14
CA THR A 20 -19.31 -25.78 3.61
C THR A 20 -17.97 -26.07 2.94
N TRP A 21 -17.85 -25.72 1.66
CA TRP A 21 -16.58 -25.18 1.20
C TRP A 21 -16.39 -23.85 1.91
N THR A 22 -15.85 -23.88 3.13
CA THR A 22 -15.29 -22.68 3.74
C THR A 22 -14.10 -22.31 2.87
N VAL A 23 -14.35 -21.50 1.84
CA VAL A 23 -13.30 -20.70 1.22
C VAL A 23 -12.55 -20.07 2.38
N LYS A 24 -11.25 -20.36 2.50
CA LYS A 24 -10.43 -19.78 3.56
C LYS A 24 -10.58 -18.26 3.47
N SER A 25 -11.33 -17.70 4.41
CA SER A 25 -11.53 -16.27 4.53
C SER A 25 -10.17 -15.59 4.68
N GLN A 26 -10.08 -14.34 4.24
CA GLN A 26 -8.98 -13.47 4.64
C GLN A 26 -8.89 -13.50 6.16
N THR A 27 -7.67 -13.62 6.68
CA THR A 27 -7.43 -13.71 8.12
C THR A 27 -6.70 -12.47 8.58
N ILE A 28 -7.26 -11.82 9.58
CA ILE A 28 -6.66 -10.66 10.24
C ILE A 28 -5.96 -11.17 11.49
N HIS A 29 -4.67 -10.94 11.56
CA HIS A 29 -3.76 -11.38 12.60
C HIS A 29 -3.39 -10.18 13.49
N LEU A 30 -3.65 -10.29 14.79
CA LEU A 30 -3.48 -9.21 15.79
C LEU A 30 -2.55 -9.62 16.94
N GLU A 31 -1.96 -10.80 16.88
CA GLU A 31 -1.13 -11.40 17.92
C GLU A 31 0.06 -10.49 18.28
N ALA A 32 0.68 -9.87 17.27
CA ALA A 32 1.76 -8.92 17.43
C ALA A 32 1.29 -7.64 18.16
N LEU A 33 0.12 -7.11 17.81
CA LEU A 33 -0.45 -5.95 18.49
C LEU A 33 -0.87 -6.28 19.94
N ASP A 34 -1.45 -7.46 20.17
CA ASP A 34 -1.79 -7.94 21.51
C ASP A 34 -0.53 -8.11 22.38
N ALA A 35 0.56 -8.64 21.83
CA ALA A 35 1.84 -8.75 22.52
C ALA A 35 2.46 -7.38 22.85
N TYR A 36 2.31 -6.40 21.95
CA TYR A 36 2.74 -5.03 22.20
C TYR A 36 2.04 -4.45 23.45
N TRP A 37 0.73 -4.66 23.58
CA TRP A 37 -0.02 -4.17 24.74
C TRP A 37 0.35 -4.85 26.04
N LYS A 38 0.74 -6.13 26.01
CA LYS A 38 1.26 -6.85 27.18
C LYS A 38 2.57 -6.23 27.67
N ILE A 39 3.49 -5.95 26.74
CA ILE A 39 4.74 -5.24 27.05
C ILE A 39 4.43 -3.86 27.65
N ALA A 40 3.57 -3.08 27.00
CA ALA A 40 3.19 -1.75 27.47
C ALA A 40 2.61 -1.77 28.90
N ALA A 41 1.79 -2.78 29.23
CA ALA A 41 1.21 -2.93 30.56
C ALA A 41 2.25 -3.18 31.66
N HIS A 42 3.31 -3.96 31.39
CA HIS A 42 4.41 -4.18 32.33
C HIS A 42 5.25 -2.90 32.50
N LEU A 43 5.60 -2.25 31.39
CA LEU A 43 6.38 -1.01 31.43
C LEU A 43 5.70 0.11 32.22
N LYS A 44 4.36 0.20 32.18
CA LYS A 44 3.58 1.15 32.99
C LYS A 44 3.69 0.91 34.50
N GLN A 45 4.03 -0.31 34.93
CA GLN A 45 4.26 -0.66 36.33
C GLN A 45 5.70 -0.32 36.78
N GLY A 46 6.55 0.14 35.86
CA GLY A 46 7.96 0.44 36.11
C GLY A 46 8.90 -0.73 35.82
N ASP A 47 8.38 -1.84 35.31
CA ASP A 47 9.19 -3.00 34.92
C ASP A 47 10.07 -2.69 33.71
N THR A 48 11.21 -3.37 33.60
CA THR A 48 12.11 -3.27 32.45
C THR A 48 11.72 -4.26 31.36
N LEU A 49 11.92 -3.90 30.10
CA LEU A 49 11.75 -4.82 28.96
C LEU A 49 13.07 -5.51 28.66
N SER A 50 13.20 -6.81 28.97
CA SER A 50 14.42 -7.54 28.70
C SER A 50 14.68 -7.76 27.20
N ARG A 51 15.93 -8.02 26.82
CA ARG A 51 16.28 -8.35 25.44
C ARG A 51 15.63 -9.66 24.96
N GLN A 52 15.44 -10.62 25.87
CA GLN A 52 14.81 -11.90 25.55
C GLN A 52 13.32 -11.73 25.24
N GLU A 53 12.59 -11.00 26.08
CA GLU A 53 11.17 -10.66 25.82
C GLU A 53 11.03 -9.86 24.54
N TRP A 54 11.92 -8.90 24.30
CA TRP A 54 11.93 -8.13 23.06
C TRP A 54 12.15 -9.02 21.83
N LYS A 55 13.11 -9.95 21.89
CA LYS A 55 13.34 -10.91 20.81
C LYS A 55 12.09 -11.77 20.55
N GLN A 56 11.45 -12.29 21.59
CA GLN A 56 10.22 -13.08 21.46
C GLN A 56 9.09 -12.28 20.79
N PHE A 57 8.96 -11.00 21.14
CA PHE A 57 8.01 -10.10 20.48
C PHE A 57 8.33 -9.92 18.99
N LEU A 58 9.59 -9.71 18.63
CA LEU A 58 10.00 -9.54 17.23
C LEU A 58 9.89 -10.83 16.40
N ASP A 59 9.97 -11.99 17.05
CA ASP A 59 9.83 -13.30 16.39
C ASP A 59 8.38 -13.64 16.00
N LEU A 60 7.38 -12.85 16.44
CA LEU A 60 6.00 -12.97 15.98
C LEU A 60 5.88 -12.67 14.48
N ASP A 61 5.09 -13.45 13.75
CA ASP A 61 5.11 -13.46 12.28
C ASP A 61 4.96 -12.08 11.62
N GLY A 62 3.99 -11.27 12.08
CA GLY A 62 3.79 -9.90 11.56
C GLY A 62 5.00 -8.99 11.82
N ASN A 63 5.55 -9.02 13.03
CA ASN A 63 6.73 -8.22 13.39
C ASN A 63 7.97 -8.65 12.61
N LYS A 64 8.19 -9.97 12.52
CA LYS A 64 9.33 -10.55 11.81
C LYS A 64 9.32 -10.17 10.33
N GLN A 65 8.17 -10.26 9.67
CA GLN A 65 8.03 -9.86 8.27
C GLN A 65 8.29 -8.37 8.09
N TYR A 66 7.73 -7.52 8.96
CA TYR A 66 7.95 -6.08 8.90
C TYR A 66 9.43 -5.71 9.08
N VAL A 67 10.08 -6.19 10.14
CA VAL A 67 11.49 -5.93 10.44
C VAL A 67 12.39 -6.38 9.29
N GLN A 68 12.15 -7.58 8.74
CA GLN A 68 12.91 -8.08 7.59
C GLN A 68 12.71 -7.22 6.35
N SER A 69 11.48 -6.79 6.07
CA SER A 69 11.18 -5.97 4.89
C SER A 69 11.81 -4.57 4.93
N LYS A 70 11.98 -3.99 6.12
CA LYS A 70 12.56 -2.66 6.30
C LYS A 70 14.08 -2.69 6.41
N GLY A 71 14.69 -3.87 6.54
CA GLY A 71 16.14 -4.00 6.68
C GLY A 71 16.68 -3.35 7.96
N PHE A 72 15.89 -3.33 9.04
CA PHE A 72 16.31 -2.74 10.30
C PHE A 72 17.51 -3.49 10.90
N ASP A 73 18.54 -2.75 11.28
CA ASP A 73 19.73 -3.29 11.91
C ASP A 73 19.53 -3.50 13.42
N GLU A 74 20.46 -4.22 14.06
CA GLU A 74 20.40 -4.51 15.50
C GLU A 74 20.37 -3.24 16.36
N ARG A 75 21.03 -2.17 15.90
CA ARG A 75 21.08 -0.89 16.61
C ARG A 75 19.71 -0.22 16.61
N PHE A 76 19.03 -0.17 15.48
CA PHE A 76 17.67 0.35 15.36
C PHE A 76 16.72 -0.45 16.27
N ILE A 77 16.81 -1.78 16.22
CA ILE A 77 15.98 -2.67 17.02
C ILE A 77 16.19 -2.48 18.53
N GLU A 78 17.43 -2.32 18.99
CA GLU A 78 17.73 -2.02 20.39
C GLU A 78 17.26 -0.62 20.79
N ASN A 79 17.45 0.38 19.92
CA ASN A 79 16.95 1.74 20.16
C ASN A 79 15.42 1.78 20.28
N TYR A 80 14.69 0.97 19.50
CA TYR A 80 13.25 0.85 19.60
C TYR A 80 12.83 0.26 20.96
N ARG A 81 13.50 -0.81 21.42
CA ARG A 81 13.27 -1.39 22.75
C ARG A 81 13.46 -0.34 23.86
N LEU A 82 14.53 0.46 23.77
CA LEU A 82 14.81 1.53 24.71
C LEU A 82 13.76 2.65 24.63
N ALA A 83 13.30 3.00 23.43
CA ALA A 83 12.23 3.98 23.24
C ALA A 83 10.91 3.53 23.90
N MET A 84 10.58 2.22 23.84
CA MET A 84 9.45 1.66 24.58
C MET A 84 9.55 1.89 26.09
N GLN A 85 10.70 1.57 26.67
CA GLN A 85 10.94 1.81 28.10
C GLN A 85 10.85 3.31 28.45
N ILE A 86 11.47 4.17 27.64
CA ILE A 86 11.43 5.62 27.87
C ILE A 86 9.99 6.15 27.82
N ALA A 87 9.21 5.76 26.81
CA ALA A 87 7.87 6.33 26.62
C ALA A 87 6.86 5.83 27.67
N TYR A 88 6.90 4.55 28.06
CA TYR A 88 5.88 3.95 28.94
C TYR A 88 6.17 4.06 30.43
N MET A 89 7.42 3.94 30.86
CA MET A 89 7.77 3.88 32.28
C MET A 89 7.50 5.23 32.99
N PRO A 90 6.77 5.27 34.12
CA PRO A 90 6.36 6.51 34.79
C PRO A 90 7.51 7.44 35.17
N GLN A 91 8.65 6.90 35.60
CA GLN A 91 9.83 7.67 36.01
C GLN A 91 10.49 8.47 34.89
N ASN A 92 10.13 8.19 33.63
CA ASN A 92 10.68 8.90 32.47
C ASN A 92 9.78 10.05 32.00
N LEU A 93 8.71 10.42 32.73
CA LEU A 93 7.72 11.40 32.26
C LEU A 93 8.35 12.74 31.83
N GLU A 94 9.17 13.36 32.67
CA GLU A 94 9.85 14.64 32.35
C GLU A 94 10.79 14.49 31.14
N LYS A 95 11.50 13.36 31.06
CA LYS A 95 12.39 13.04 29.94
C LYS A 95 11.61 12.92 28.62
N VAL A 96 10.44 12.28 28.65
CA VAL A 96 9.56 12.16 27.48
C VAL A 96 9.09 13.53 27.04
N GLN A 97 8.59 14.38 27.95
CA GLN A 97 8.12 15.73 27.63
C GLN A 97 9.21 16.55 26.92
N LYS A 98 10.43 16.54 27.45
CA LYS A 98 11.57 17.22 26.83
C LYS A 98 11.94 16.65 25.45
N MET A 99 11.85 15.33 25.27
CA MET A 99 12.11 14.71 23.95
C MET A 99 11.04 15.07 22.91
N LEU A 100 9.79 15.29 23.33
CA LEU A 100 8.70 15.65 22.43
C LEU A 100 8.81 17.09 21.90
N GLU A 101 9.48 18.00 22.62
CA GLU A 101 9.82 19.34 22.11
C GLU A 101 10.67 19.27 20.83
N ARG A 102 11.47 18.21 20.68
CA ARG A 102 12.31 17.91 19.52
C ARG A 102 11.94 16.55 18.91
N LYS A 103 10.65 16.33 18.68
CA LYS A 103 10.09 15.01 18.27
C LYS A 103 10.80 14.34 17.10
N PHE A 104 11.26 15.09 16.10
CA PHE A 104 11.97 14.52 14.94
C PHE A 104 13.38 14.04 15.27
N ASP A 105 14.06 14.66 16.24
CA ASP A 105 15.35 14.18 16.76
C ASP A 105 15.20 12.93 17.64
N HIS A 106 13.99 12.73 18.18
CA HIS A 106 13.63 11.64 19.08
C HIS A 106 12.53 10.77 18.50
N TRP A 107 12.61 10.50 17.19
CA TRP A 107 11.57 9.86 16.40
C TRP A 107 10.96 8.61 17.06
N LEU A 108 11.79 7.63 17.45
CA LEU A 108 11.28 6.38 18.05
C LEU A 108 10.51 6.61 19.36
N VAL A 109 10.95 7.55 20.19
CA VAL A 109 10.24 7.89 21.43
C VAL A 109 8.91 8.56 21.10
N TYR A 110 8.91 9.50 20.14
CA TYR A 110 7.68 10.12 19.65
C TYR A 110 6.70 9.08 19.09
N ARG A 111 7.17 8.14 18.25
CA ARG A 111 6.35 7.06 17.67
C ARG A 111 5.70 6.19 18.73
N VAL A 112 6.48 5.70 19.68
CA VAL A 112 5.95 4.90 20.78
C VAL A 112 5.01 5.73 21.66
N HIS A 113 5.31 7.01 21.87
CA HIS A 113 4.44 7.91 22.61
C HIS A 113 3.06 8.06 21.96
N GLN A 114 2.97 8.09 20.62
CA GLN A 114 1.67 8.09 19.92
C GLN A 114 0.83 6.85 20.28
N TYR A 115 1.43 5.66 20.31
CA TYR A 115 0.74 4.45 20.76
C TYR A 115 0.29 4.53 22.22
N LYS A 116 1.09 5.15 23.09
CA LYS A 116 0.77 5.31 24.51
C LYS A 116 -0.43 6.23 24.73
N VAL A 117 -0.46 7.39 24.06
CA VAL A 117 -1.52 8.39 24.27
C VAL A 117 -2.82 8.01 23.59
N HIS A 118 -2.78 7.17 22.54
CA HIS A 118 -3.95 6.67 21.82
C HIS A 118 -4.25 5.19 22.08
N GLU A 119 -3.80 4.65 23.21
CA GLU A 119 -3.89 3.21 23.48
C GLU A 119 -5.33 2.68 23.46
N GLN A 120 -6.29 3.44 24.03
CA GLN A 120 -7.68 2.98 24.11
C GLN A 120 -8.36 3.01 22.74
N GLU A 121 -8.07 4.02 21.95
CA GLU A 121 -8.56 4.18 20.59
C GLU A 121 -8.00 3.09 19.68
N LEU A 122 -6.71 2.79 19.80
CA LEU A 122 -6.06 1.70 19.05
C LEU A 122 -6.58 0.32 19.46
N LYS A 123 -6.82 0.07 20.75
CA LYS A 123 -7.47 -1.18 21.21
C LYS A 123 -8.90 -1.30 20.69
N SER A 124 -9.66 -0.21 20.73
CA SER A 124 -11.03 -0.16 20.20
C SER A 124 -11.04 -0.38 18.68
N TYR A 125 -10.08 0.20 17.97
CA TYR A 125 -9.88 -0.02 16.55
C TYR A 125 -9.55 -1.49 16.24
N ALA A 126 -8.63 -2.12 16.99
CA ALA A 126 -8.29 -3.53 16.83
C ALA A 126 -9.51 -4.46 16.98
N MET A 127 -10.47 -4.11 17.84
CA MET A 127 -11.73 -4.86 17.96
C MET A 127 -12.60 -4.71 16.71
N ARG A 128 -12.64 -3.53 16.09
CA ARG A 128 -13.38 -3.31 14.83
C ARG A 128 -12.78 -4.07 13.65
N LEU A 129 -11.47 -4.26 13.62
CA LEU A 129 -10.78 -5.03 12.57
C LEU A 129 -11.28 -6.48 12.48
N LYS A 130 -11.72 -7.06 13.61
CA LYS A 130 -12.25 -8.44 13.67
C LYS A 130 -13.65 -8.59 13.08
N THR A 131 -14.31 -7.50 12.71
CA THR A 131 -15.68 -7.54 12.18
C THR A 131 -15.67 -7.80 10.66
N PRO A 132 -16.64 -8.55 10.11
CA PRO A 132 -16.76 -8.72 8.65
C PRO A 132 -16.87 -7.39 7.89
N ALA A 133 -17.49 -6.38 8.52
CA ALA A 133 -17.65 -5.04 7.97
C ALA A 133 -16.32 -4.36 7.61
N TYR A 134 -15.22 -4.69 8.30
CA TYR A 134 -13.91 -4.17 7.96
C TYR A 134 -13.41 -4.74 6.63
N LEU A 135 -13.44 -6.07 6.46
CA LEU A 135 -13.02 -6.68 5.20
C LEU A 135 -13.92 -6.27 4.04
N ASP A 136 -15.23 -6.11 4.28
CA ASP A 136 -16.15 -5.63 3.26
C ASP A 136 -15.84 -4.18 2.84
N SER A 137 -15.42 -3.30 3.76
CA SER A 137 -14.99 -1.95 3.42
C SER A 137 -13.69 -1.94 2.63
N VAL A 138 -12.72 -2.80 2.99
CA VAL A 138 -11.46 -2.99 2.26
C VAL A 138 -11.73 -3.40 0.81
N TYR A 139 -12.55 -4.43 0.59
CA TYR A 139 -12.91 -4.89 -0.76
C TYR A 139 -13.67 -3.82 -1.52
N LYS A 140 -14.65 -3.16 -0.91
CA LYS A 140 -15.40 -2.07 -1.54
C LYS A 140 -14.47 -0.94 -2.00
N ASN A 141 -13.52 -0.55 -1.16
CA ASN A 141 -12.55 0.50 -1.49
C ASN A 141 -11.66 0.09 -2.68
N ALA A 142 -11.15 -1.14 -2.70
CA ALA A 142 -10.36 -1.66 -3.82
C ALA A 142 -11.18 -1.76 -5.11
N TRP A 143 -12.40 -2.33 -5.05
CA TRP A 143 -13.27 -2.54 -6.20
C TRP A 143 -13.75 -1.25 -6.85
N ASN A 144 -13.85 -0.15 -6.11
CA ASN A 144 -14.14 1.19 -6.68
C ASN A 144 -13.08 1.70 -7.67
N TRP A 145 -11.91 1.06 -7.69
CA TRP A 145 -10.77 1.34 -8.56
C TRP A 145 -10.32 0.11 -9.35
N LEU A 146 -11.21 -0.86 -9.54
CA LEU A 146 -10.99 -2.05 -10.37
C LEU A 146 -12.21 -2.30 -11.28
N PRO A 147 -12.01 -2.89 -12.47
CA PRO A 147 -13.12 -3.37 -13.30
C PRO A 147 -13.78 -4.59 -12.67
N GLU A 148 -15.06 -4.84 -12.99
CA GLU A 148 -15.86 -5.94 -12.42
C GLU A 148 -15.20 -7.31 -12.55
N ARG A 149 -14.46 -7.56 -13.64
CA ARG A 149 -13.70 -8.81 -13.84
C ARG A 149 -12.64 -9.10 -12.77
N LEU A 150 -12.23 -8.08 -12.00
CA LEU A 150 -11.29 -8.19 -10.88
C LEU A 150 -11.98 -8.11 -9.51
N HIS A 151 -13.32 -8.13 -9.47
CA HIS A 151 -14.10 -8.10 -8.23
C HIS A 151 -14.23 -9.49 -7.60
N PHE A 152 -13.10 -10.09 -7.24
CA PHE A 152 -13.04 -11.36 -6.53
C PHE A 152 -12.38 -11.20 -5.17
N LYS A 153 -12.68 -12.12 -4.25
CA LYS A 153 -12.00 -12.21 -2.94
C LYS A 153 -10.81 -13.16 -3.07
N LYS A 154 -9.65 -12.77 -2.55
CA LYS A 154 -8.41 -13.57 -2.55
C LYS A 154 -7.95 -13.79 -1.12
N THR A 155 -7.57 -15.02 -0.77
CA THR A 155 -7.04 -15.31 0.57
C THR A 155 -5.70 -14.61 0.73
N VAL A 156 -5.63 -13.73 1.73
CA VAL A 156 -4.47 -12.91 2.08
C VAL A 156 -4.41 -12.86 3.61
N ASP A 157 -3.22 -13.03 4.16
CA ASP A 157 -2.97 -12.77 5.57
C ASP A 157 -2.69 -11.29 5.77
N ILE A 158 -3.46 -10.66 6.67
CA ILE A 158 -3.33 -9.25 7.00
C ILE A 158 -2.91 -9.14 8.47
N TYR A 159 -1.72 -8.64 8.73
CA TYR A 159 -1.17 -8.47 10.07
C TYR A 159 -1.28 -7.01 10.50
N PHE A 160 -1.68 -6.77 11.75
CA PHE A 160 -1.52 -5.45 12.38
C PHE A 160 -0.51 -5.55 13.53
N ILE A 161 0.45 -4.63 13.54
CA ILE A 161 1.59 -4.65 14.48
C ILE A 161 1.71 -3.33 15.25
N GLY A 162 2.41 -3.39 16.39
CA GLY A 162 2.70 -2.23 17.25
C GLY A 162 4.07 -1.57 17.02
N ILE A 163 4.68 -1.77 15.85
CA ILE A 163 6.02 -1.25 15.52
C ILE A 163 5.86 -0.16 14.46
N ASP A 164 6.34 1.07 14.69
CA ASP A 164 6.49 2.14 13.68
C ASP A 164 5.17 2.66 13.02
N ASN A 165 5.22 3.39 11.88
CA ASN A 165 4.07 3.96 11.12
C ASN A 165 3.95 3.57 9.63
N ASP A 166 4.50 2.45 9.18
CA ASP A 166 4.43 2.13 7.75
C ASP A 166 3.45 0.99 7.42
N VAL A 167 3.44 0.62 6.15
CA VAL A 167 2.91 -0.64 5.63
C VAL A 167 4.05 -1.39 4.94
N SER A 168 3.93 -2.71 4.94
CA SER A 168 4.83 -3.58 4.19
C SER A 168 4.06 -4.72 3.54
N VAL A 169 4.45 -5.05 2.32
CA VAL A 169 3.96 -6.23 1.60
C VAL A 169 5.13 -7.20 1.46
N GLN A 170 5.02 -8.39 2.05
CA GLN A 170 6.04 -9.43 1.95
C GLN A 170 5.41 -10.80 1.83
N LYS A 171 5.93 -11.66 0.94
CA LYS A 171 5.52 -13.07 0.79
C LYS A 171 4.01 -13.32 0.62
N GLY A 172 3.28 -12.36 0.03
CA GLY A 172 1.83 -12.47 -0.17
C GLY A 172 0.98 -12.14 1.07
N ALA A 173 1.61 -11.64 2.13
CA ALA A 173 0.94 -11.03 3.28
C ALA A 173 1.10 -9.51 3.26
N VAL A 174 0.16 -8.84 3.92
CA VAL A 174 0.20 -7.39 4.13
C VAL A 174 0.35 -7.13 5.62
N VAL A 175 1.35 -6.32 5.99
CA VAL A 175 1.62 -5.93 7.37
C VAL A 175 1.38 -4.44 7.53
N PHE A 176 0.38 -4.09 8.31
CA PHE A 176 0.06 -2.72 8.70
C PHE A 176 0.62 -2.44 10.08
N THR A 177 1.22 -1.26 10.25
CA THR A 177 1.36 -0.70 11.60
C THR A 177 0.00 -0.18 12.05
N ALA A 178 -0.39 -0.51 13.29
CA ALA A 178 -1.73 -0.22 13.78
C ALA A 178 -2.01 1.28 13.80
N TRP A 179 -0.99 2.10 14.12
CA TRP A 179 -1.10 3.56 14.04
C TRP A 179 -1.38 4.07 12.63
N SER A 180 -0.67 3.56 11.61
CA SER A 180 -0.85 4.02 10.23
C SER A 180 -2.22 3.69 9.69
N ALA A 181 -2.68 2.47 9.93
CA ALA A 181 -4.02 2.05 9.53
C ALA A 181 -5.10 2.79 10.32
N TYR A 182 -4.91 3.00 11.62
CA TYR A 182 -5.82 3.78 12.46
C TYR A 182 -6.01 5.19 11.90
N VAL A 183 -4.93 5.96 11.69
CA VAL A 183 -5.01 7.36 11.23
C VAL A 183 -5.75 7.45 9.89
N GLN A 184 -5.42 6.57 8.94
CA GLN A 184 -6.05 6.59 7.61
C GLN A 184 -7.51 6.10 7.63
N ASP A 185 -7.83 5.11 8.45
CA ASP A 185 -9.20 4.62 8.59
C ASP A 185 -10.13 5.60 9.33
N HIS A 186 -9.58 6.58 10.07
CA HIS A 186 -10.37 7.70 10.61
C HIS A 186 -10.86 8.63 9.50
N LEU A 187 -10.06 8.84 8.46
CA LEU A 187 -10.47 9.63 7.30
C LEU A 187 -11.43 8.85 6.40
N LYS A 188 -11.10 7.57 6.14
CA LYS A 188 -11.95 6.67 5.36
C LYS A 188 -11.72 5.23 5.76
N TYR A 189 -12.75 4.65 6.38
CA TYR A 189 -12.69 3.30 6.91
C TYR A 189 -12.33 2.25 5.85
N GLY A 190 -11.27 1.48 6.11
CA GLY A 190 -10.73 0.44 5.24
C GLY A 190 -9.99 0.96 4.01
N SER A 191 -9.62 2.25 3.96
CA SER A 191 -9.01 2.87 2.76
C SER A 191 -7.58 2.39 2.56
N LYS A 192 -6.76 2.43 3.61
CA LYS A 192 -5.35 2.02 3.50
C LYS A 192 -5.23 0.52 3.20
N ALA A 193 -6.03 -0.32 3.85
CA ALA A 193 -6.08 -1.74 3.49
C ALA A 193 -6.70 -1.98 2.09
N GLY A 194 -7.62 -1.11 1.66
CA GLY A 194 -8.15 -1.09 0.30
C GLY A 194 -7.07 -0.79 -0.77
N HIS A 195 -6.16 0.15 -0.48
CA HIS A 195 -4.98 0.45 -1.32
C HIS A 195 -4.13 -0.79 -1.56
N GLU A 196 -3.74 -1.48 -0.48
CA GLU A 196 -2.92 -2.69 -0.61
C GLU A 196 -3.68 -3.84 -1.28
N MET A 197 -4.97 -3.99 -0.97
CA MET A 197 -5.84 -4.98 -1.62
C MET A 197 -5.99 -4.70 -3.11
N HIS A 198 -6.01 -3.43 -3.53
CA HIS A 198 -6.02 -3.06 -4.94
C HIS A 198 -4.77 -3.60 -5.66
N HIS A 199 -3.56 -3.47 -5.11
CA HIS A 199 -2.36 -4.06 -5.71
C HIS A 199 -2.49 -5.58 -5.88
N ILE A 200 -3.01 -6.25 -4.86
CA ILE A 200 -3.17 -7.71 -4.84
C ILE A 200 -4.17 -8.19 -5.91
N LEU A 201 -5.29 -7.50 -6.05
CA LEU A 201 -6.37 -7.85 -7.00
C LEU A 201 -6.04 -7.43 -8.42
N ARG A 202 -5.40 -6.28 -8.63
CA ARG A 202 -4.92 -5.85 -9.95
C ARG A 202 -3.89 -6.81 -10.52
N GLY A 203 -3.05 -7.37 -9.64
CA GLY A 203 -1.97 -8.26 -10.02
C GLY A 203 -0.77 -7.51 -10.61
N ALA A 204 0.37 -8.19 -10.64
CA ALA A 204 1.60 -7.65 -11.20
C ALA A 204 1.56 -7.67 -12.73
N PHE A 205 2.08 -6.62 -13.35
CA PHE A 205 2.42 -6.64 -14.77
C PHE A 205 3.61 -7.61 -14.97
N SER A 206 3.45 -8.59 -15.88
CA SER A 206 4.50 -9.58 -16.12
C SER A 206 5.60 -9.01 -17.01
N THR A 207 6.84 -9.02 -16.50
CA THR A 207 8.05 -8.65 -17.26
C THR A 207 8.84 -9.86 -17.77
N ALA A 208 8.29 -11.07 -17.66
CA ALA A 208 9.03 -12.34 -17.86
C ALA A 208 9.63 -12.55 -19.27
N LYS A 209 9.36 -11.66 -20.24
CA LYS A 209 9.87 -11.71 -21.62
C LYS A 209 10.38 -10.35 -22.12
N VAL A 210 10.79 -9.48 -21.21
CA VAL A 210 11.25 -8.13 -21.54
C VAL A 210 12.75 -8.15 -21.85
N ASN A 211 13.17 -7.45 -22.90
CA ASN A 211 14.59 -7.22 -23.17
C ASN A 211 15.16 -6.34 -22.03
N PRO A 212 16.32 -6.69 -21.43
CA PRO A 212 16.93 -5.88 -20.36
C PRO A 212 17.03 -4.38 -20.66
N ALA A 213 17.19 -4.00 -21.93
CA ALA A 213 17.25 -2.60 -22.35
C ALA A 213 15.94 -1.81 -22.10
N ASP A 214 14.81 -2.50 -21.95
CA ASP A 214 13.47 -1.91 -21.76
C ASP A 214 12.98 -2.02 -20.30
N GLU A 215 13.71 -2.72 -19.43
CA GLU A 215 13.26 -3.08 -18.08
C GLU A 215 13.04 -1.84 -17.21
N GLY A 216 13.95 -0.87 -17.28
CA GLY A 216 13.83 0.38 -16.51
C GLY A 216 12.55 1.16 -16.84
N LEU A 217 12.24 1.33 -18.12
CA LEU A 217 11.04 2.04 -18.56
C LEU A 217 9.76 1.29 -18.14
N LEU A 218 9.72 -0.03 -18.36
CA LEU A 218 8.57 -0.84 -17.96
C LEU A 218 8.35 -0.84 -16.45
N TYR A 219 9.43 -0.89 -15.66
CA TYR A 219 9.36 -0.72 -14.22
C TYR A 219 8.68 0.61 -13.88
N ALA A 220 9.12 1.72 -14.48
CA ALA A 220 8.57 3.05 -14.19
C ALA A 220 7.10 3.16 -14.59
N LEU A 221 6.73 2.74 -15.80
CA LEU A 221 5.34 2.81 -16.28
C LEU A 221 4.42 1.94 -15.42
N ASN A 222 4.85 0.73 -15.04
CA ASN A 222 4.08 -0.13 -14.15
C ASN A 222 3.99 0.45 -12.74
N ALA A 223 5.08 1.03 -12.19
CA ALA A 223 5.09 1.65 -10.87
C ALA A 223 4.11 2.83 -10.80
N MET A 224 4.12 3.71 -11.81
CA MET A 224 3.19 4.85 -11.90
C MET A 224 1.73 4.42 -11.99
N LEU A 225 1.40 3.42 -12.83
CA LEU A 225 0.06 2.86 -12.88
C LEU A 225 -0.31 2.19 -11.54
N ASN A 226 0.62 1.41 -10.97
CA ASN A 226 0.41 0.60 -9.78
C ASN A 226 0.01 1.43 -8.58
N GLU A 227 0.84 2.42 -8.24
CA GLU A 227 0.60 3.32 -7.12
C GLU A 227 -0.44 4.36 -7.47
N GLY A 228 -0.39 4.93 -8.67
CA GLY A 228 -1.30 6.03 -9.02
C GLY A 228 -2.76 5.69 -8.92
N THR A 229 -3.14 4.47 -9.30
CA THR A 229 -4.55 4.02 -9.22
C THR A 229 -4.94 3.54 -7.83
N ALA A 230 -4.00 3.01 -7.05
CA ALA A 230 -4.21 2.66 -5.65
C ALA A 230 -4.36 3.93 -4.79
N ASP A 231 -3.53 4.94 -5.01
CA ASP A 231 -3.52 6.23 -4.31
C ASP A 231 -4.85 6.99 -4.45
N MET A 232 -5.63 6.72 -5.51
CA MET A 232 -6.96 7.30 -5.66
C MET A 232 -7.98 6.76 -4.63
N ILE A 233 -7.62 5.73 -3.86
CA ILE A 233 -8.45 5.16 -2.79
C ILE A 233 -8.36 6.01 -1.52
N ASP A 234 -7.17 6.50 -1.17
CA ASP A 234 -6.83 7.07 0.14
C ASP A 234 -6.22 8.50 0.08
N LYS A 235 -5.34 8.81 -0.88
CA LYS A 235 -4.57 10.07 -0.92
C LYS A 235 -5.44 11.31 -0.97
N LYS A 236 -6.55 11.28 -1.72
CA LYS A 236 -7.47 12.43 -1.74
C LYS A 236 -7.94 12.80 -0.33
N TYR A 237 -8.30 11.80 0.48
CA TYR A 237 -8.78 12.03 1.84
C TYR A 237 -7.65 12.55 2.74
N LEU A 238 -6.44 12.00 2.60
CA LEU A 238 -5.25 12.49 3.30
C LEU A 238 -4.97 13.97 2.98
N LEU A 239 -4.98 14.33 1.70
CA LEU A 239 -4.70 15.70 1.24
C LEU A 239 -5.79 16.70 1.67
N ASP A 240 -7.06 16.30 1.57
CA ASP A 240 -8.20 17.13 1.98
C ASP A 240 -8.21 17.42 3.50
N HIS A 241 -7.57 16.57 4.31
CA HIS A 241 -7.55 16.67 5.78
C HIS A 241 -6.13 16.84 6.35
N LEU A 242 -5.18 17.32 5.56
CA LEU A 242 -3.75 17.37 5.93
C LEU A 242 -3.50 18.09 7.26
N GLN A 243 -4.26 19.15 7.54
CA GLN A 243 -4.14 19.95 8.77
C GLN A 243 -4.68 19.24 10.02
N GLU A 244 -5.48 18.19 9.85
CA GLU A 244 -6.04 17.36 10.93
C GLU A 244 -5.13 16.16 11.25
N LEU A 245 -4.15 15.89 10.40
CA LEU A 245 -3.26 14.75 10.53
C LEU A 245 -2.04 15.06 11.42
N PRO A 246 -1.51 14.05 12.13
CA PRO A 246 -0.25 14.18 12.86
C PRO A 246 0.89 14.64 11.93
N ASP A 247 1.82 15.47 12.43
CA ASP A 247 2.88 16.12 11.63
C ASP A 247 3.70 15.17 10.74
N GLU A 248 3.82 13.90 11.12
CA GLU A 248 4.49 12.86 10.33
C GLU A 248 3.85 12.59 8.96
N TYR A 249 2.57 12.95 8.77
CA TYR A 249 1.86 12.86 7.49
C TYR A 249 1.99 14.14 6.67
N GLN A 250 2.65 15.17 7.19
CA GLN A 250 2.80 16.47 6.52
C GLN A 250 4.13 16.59 5.74
N SER A 251 4.91 15.51 5.60
CA SER A 251 6.16 15.52 4.82
C SER A 251 5.93 15.45 3.30
N ASP A 252 6.87 15.97 2.52
CA ASP A 252 6.79 16.09 1.04
C ASP A 252 6.42 14.79 0.30
N CYS A 253 6.78 13.62 0.83
CA CYS A 253 6.42 12.32 0.24
C CYS A 253 4.90 12.03 0.29
N PHE A 254 4.16 12.68 1.20
CA PHE A 254 2.70 12.61 1.25
C PHE A 254 2.03 13.73 0.46
N LEU A 255 2.77 14.79 0.12
CA LEU A 255 2.25 15.99 -0.54
C LEU A 255 2.30 15.92 -2.08
N LEU A 256 2.75 14.80 -2.65
CA LEU A 256 2.82 14.58 -4.10
C LEU A 256 3.59 15.67 -4.86
N SER A 257 4.62 16.22 -4.22
CA SER A 257 5.37 17.36 -4.76
C SER A 257 6.22 16.96 -5.97
N GLY A 258 6.32 17.87 -6.94
CA GLY A 258 7.17 17.73 -8.12
C GLY A 258 6.68 16.73 -9.18
N SER A 259 5.43 16.28 -9.12
CA SER A 259 4.88 15.28 -10.07
C SER A 259 5.03 15.68 -11.54
N ALA A 260 4.70 16.94 -11.90
CA ALA A 260 4.88 17.44 -13.27
C ALA A 260 6.35 17.46 -13.71
N GLN A 261 7.28 17.79 -12.80
CA GLN A 261 8.71 17.77 -13.10
C GLN A 261 9.19 16.34 -13.36
N ILE A 262 8.76 15.37 -12.53
CA ILE A 262 9.12 13.96 -12.69
C ILE A 262 8.60 13.44 -14.03
N ILE A 263 7.36 13.77 -14.41
CA ILE A 263 6.79 13.36 -15.70
C ILE A 263 7.59 13.93 -16.87
N GLY A 264 7.96 15.23 -16.84
CA GLY A 264 8.79 15.83 -17.88
C GLY A 264 10.20 15.23 -17.97
N GLN A 265 10.77 14.81 -16.84
CA GLN A 265 12.05 14.09 -16.81
C GLN A 265 11.93 12.68 -17.40
N ILE A 266 10.85 11.96 -17.10
CA ILE A 266 10.55 10.65 -17.70
C ILE A 266 10.40 10.80 -19.22
N ASP A 267 9.64 11.79 -19.68
CA ASP A 267 9.52 12.08 -21.11
C ASP A 267 10.89 12.31 -21.77
N SER A 268 11.74 13.16 -21.17
CA SER A 268 13.10 13.40 -21.67
C SER A 268 13.94 12.11 -21.73
N CYS A 269 13.80 11.23 -20.74
CA CYS A 269 14.51 9.95 -20.73
C CYS A 269 14.03 9.01 -21.85
N ILE A 270 12.72 8.96 -22.12
CA ILE A 270 12.15 8.16 -23.21
C ILE A 270 12.65 8.68 -24.56
N GLN A 271 12.72 10.01 -24.76
CA GLN A 271 13.30 10.59 -25.98
C GLN A 271 14.75 10.14 -26.18
N VAL A 272 15.58 10.19 -25.13
CA VAL A 272 16.97 9.70 -25.20
C VAL A 272 17.04 8.20 -25.47
N MET A 273 16.14 7.40 -24.90
CA MET A 273 16.03 5.96 -25.23
C MET A 273 15.71 5.76 -26.71
N ALA A 274 14.76 6.54 -27.26
CA ALA A 274 14.37 6.46 -28.65
C ALA A 274 15.53 6.80 -29.60
N GLU A 275 16.29 7.85 -29.30
CA GLU A 275 17.43 8.30 -30.11
C GLU A 275 18.64 7.36 -30.02
N SER A 276 18.85 6.73 -28.86
CA SER A 276 20.00 5.85 -28.61
C SER A 276 19.72 4.37 -28.88
N GLY A 277 18.52 4.00 -29.31
CA GLY A 277 18.15 2.58 -29.45
C GLY A 277 18.16 1.82 -28.11
N ALA A 278 17.75 2.48 -27.02
CA ALA A 278 17.70 1.94 -25.65
C ALA A 278 19.06 1.62 -24.99
N GLU A 279 20.15 2.23 -25.47
CA GLU A 279 21.47 2.08 -24.83
C GLU A 279 21.63 2.95 -23.57
N LYS A 280 20.86 4.04 -23.47
CA LYS A 280 20.86 4.96 -22.31
C LYS A 280 19.51 4.91 -21.60
N PHE A 281 19.52 5.19 -20.28
CA PHE A 281 18.32 5.17 -19.43
C PHE A 281 17.58 3.82 -19.48
N ASN A 282 18.29 2.71 -19.39
CA ASN A 282 17.72 1.37 -19.53
C ASN A 282 17.63 0.59 -18.21
N THR A 283 18.18 1.09 -17.10
CA THR A 283 18.19 0.35 -15.82
C THR A 283 17.06 0.76 -14.87
N VAL A 284 16.61 -0.19 -14.06
CA VAL A 284 15.62 0.07 -12.98
C VAL A 284 16.12 1.11 -11.98
N GLU A 285 17.41 1.07 -11.62
CA GLU A 285 18.01 2.01 -10.67
C GLU A 285 17.93 3.47 -11.17
N GLN A 286 18.15 3.69 -12.47
CA GLN A 286 18.01 5.03 -13.07
C GLN A 286 16.58 5.55 -12.91
N TYR A 287 15.58 4.72 -13.16
CA TYR A 287 14.18 5.11 -13.00
C TYR A 287 13.74 5.23 -11.54
N GLN A 288 14.28 4.43 -10.62
CA GLN A 288 14.04 4.61 -9.19
C GLN A 288 14.52 5.99 -8.70
N LYS A 289 15.69 6.44 -9.18
CA LYS A 289 16.21 7.78 -8.90
C LYS A 289 15.32 8.87 -9.51
N LEU A 290 14.85 8.70 -10.75
CA LEU A 290 13.93 9.64 -11.41
C LEU A 290 12.60 9.76 -10.67
N LEU A 291 12.05 8.64 -10.19
CA LEU A 291 10.84 8.59 -9.36
C LEU A 291 11.08 9.07 -7.92
N LYS A 292 12.30 9.55 -7.59
CA LYS A 292 12.72 9.99 -6.24
C LYS A 292 12.42 8.94 -5.16
N TYR A 293 12.53 7.66 -5.51
CA TYR A 293 12.19 6.52 -4.65
C TYR A 293 10.77 6.54 -4.07
N SER A 294 9.84 7.29 -4.68
CA SER A 294 8.41 7.30 -4.32
C SER A 294 7.64 6.08 -4.84
N ASN A 295 8.32 5.09 -5.45
CA ASN A 295 7.70 3.92 -6.10
C ASN A 295 6.59 4.25 -7.11
N GLY A 296 6.54 5.48 -7.62
CA GLY A 296 5.52 5.92 -8.57
C GLY A 296 4.34 6.67 -7.97
N HIS A 297 4.24 6.81 -6.63
CA HIS A 297 3.14 7.54 -5.97
C HIS A 297 2.93 8.95 -6.56
N ASN A 298 3.97 9.77 -6.60
CA ASN A 298 3.86 11.18 -7.03
C ASN A 298 3.36 11.30 -8.49
N PRO A 299 4.14 10.86 -9.51
CA PRO A 299 3.69 10.98 -10.89
C PRO A 299 2.45 10.12 -11.18
N GLY A 300 2.31 8.96 -10.54
CA GLY A 300 1.18 8.06 -10.73
C GLY A 300 -0.14 8.67 -10.29
N TYR A 301 -0.23 9.18 -9.06
CA TYR A 301 -1.46 9.81 -8.58
C TYR A 301 -1.82 11.02 -9.44
N PHE A 302 -0.83 11.87 -9.76
CA PHE A 302 -1.05 13.03 -10.61
C PHE A 302 -1.64 12.62 -11.97
N MET A 303 -1.09 11.59 -12.61
CA MET A 303 -1.63 11.08 -13.86
C MET A 303 -3.05 10.53 -13.72
N ALA A 304 -3.33 9.74 -12.67
CA ALA A 304 -4.65 9.18 -12.42
C ALA A 304 -5.70 10.26 -12.10
N GLU A 305 -5.33 11.32 -11.37
CA GLU A 305 -6.17 12.47 -11.06
C GLU A 305 -6.51 13.26 -12.34
N VAL A 306 -5.51 13.56 -13.20
CA VAL A 306 -5.73 14.21 -14.50
C VAL A 306 -6.64 13.39 -15.40
N ILE A 307 -6.44 12.07 -15.47
CA ILE A 307 -7.35 11.17 -16.22
C ILE A 307 -8.78 11.28 -15.68
N THR A 308 -8.93 11.18 -14.37
CA THR A 308 -10.24 11.13 -13.70
C THR A 308 -11.01 12.44 -13.85
N ARG A 309 -10.36 13.59 -13.61
CA ARG A 309 -11.02 14.90 -13.67
C ARG A 309 -11.44 15.31 -15.08
N ASN A 310 -10.86 14.68 -16.12
CA ASN A 310 -11.27 14.84 -17.52
C ASN A 310 -12.28 13.77 -17.99
N GLY A 311 -12.86 13.00 -17.07
CA GLY A 311 -13.98 12.10 -17.36
C GLY A 311 -13.57 10.73 -17.91
N PHE A 312 -12.30 10.35 -17.82
CA PHE A 312 -11.78 9.08 -18.37
C PHE A 312 -11.64 7.95 -17.34
N LYS A 313 -12.33 8.05 -16.19
CA LYS A 313 -12.23 7.04 -15.14
C LYS A 313 -12.62 5.64 -15.61
N GLU A 314 -13.75 5.49 -16.30
CA GLU A 314 -14.21 4.16 -16.75
C GLU A 314 -13.23 3.53 -17.74
N GLU A 315 -12.76 4.31 -18.72
CA GLU A 315 -11.74 3.90 -19.71
C GLU A 315 -10.43 3.46 -19.04
N LEU A 316 -10.04 4.13 -17.94
CA LEU A 316 -8.89 3.73 -17.11
C LEU A 316 -9.12 2.38 -16.43
N LEU A 317 -10.28 2.17 -15.81
CA LEU A 317 -10.56 0.94 -15.06
C LEU A 317 -10.65 -0.29 -15.98
N GLU A 318 -11.22 -0.15 -17.17
CA GLU A 318 -11.28 -1.23 -18.15
C GLU A 318 -9.88 -1.73 -18.54
N ASN A 319 -8.90 -0.82 -18.57
CA ASN A 319 -7.53 -1.06 -19.03
C ASN A 319 -6.49 -1.04 -17.89
N ILE A 320 -6.93 -1.22 -16.64
CA ILE A 320 -6.12 -1.02 -15.41
C ILE A 320 -4.86 -1.90 -15.31
N GLN A 321 -4.68 -2.90 -16.17
CA GLN A 321 -3.51 -3.78 -16.19
C GLN A 321 -2.53 -3.44 -17.33
N ASN A 322 -2.79 -2.40 -18.12
CA ASN A 322 -1.92 -1.99 -19.23
C ASN A 322 -1.23 -0.64 -18.91
N PRO A 323 0.06 -0.65 -18.54
CA PRO A 323 0.80 0.58 -18.24
C PRO A 323 1.00 1.50 -19.45
N PHE A 324 1.03 0.97 -20.67
CA PHE A 324 1.09 1.80 -21.89
C PHE A 324 -0.23 2.49 -22.18
N TYR A 325 -1.35 1.83 -21.89
CA TYR A 325 -2.67 2.44 -22.01
C TYR A 325 -2.84 3.58 -21.00
N PHE A 326 -2.37 3.39 -19.76
CA PHE A 326 -2.35 4.45 -18.76
C PHE A 326 -1.62 5.70 -19.24
N LEU A 327 -0.44 5.54 -19.85
CA LEU A 327 0.34 6.63 -20.44
C LEU A 327 -0.44 7.36 -21.54
N ARG A 328 -1.05 6.62 -22.49
CA ARG A 328 -1.86 7.20 -23.57
C ARG A 328 -3.09 7.93 -23.06
N LEU A 329 -3.76 7.34 -22.07
CA LEU A 329 -4.97 7.91 -21.50
C LEU A 329 -4.66 9.20 -20.74
N TYR A 330 -3.53 9.23 -20.04
CA TYR A 330 -3.02 10.47 -19.45
C TYR A 330 -2.73 11.53 -20.51
N ASP A 331 -1.99 11.21 -21.57
CA ASP A 331 -1.65 12.18 -22.61
C ASP A 331 -2.93 12.74 -23.32
N LYS A 332 -3.90 11.86 -23.60
CA LYS A 332 -5.24 12.22 -24.09
C LYS A 332 -5.97 13.16 -23.13
N ALA A 333 -5.92 12.91 -21.84
CA ALA A 333 -6.54 13.75 -20.81
C ALA A 333 -5.82 15.10 -20.68
N ALA A 334 -4.50 15.10 -20.59
CA ALA A 334 -3.64 16.27 -20.45
C ALA A 334 -3.83 17.28 -21.59
N LYS A 335 -4.02 16.80 -22.83
CA LYS A 335 -4.32 17.66 -24.00
C LYS A 335 -5.67 18.36 -23.93
N LYS A 336 -6.64 17.81 -23.20
CA LYS A 336 -8.00 18.39 -23.03
C LYS A 336 -8.12 19.24 -21.76
N ASP A 337 -7.17 19.09 -20.87
CA ASP A 337 -7.24 19.64 -19.52
C ASP A 337 -7.00 21.16 -19.51
N LYS A 338 -7.89 21.88 -18.84
CA LYS A 338 -7.86 23.35 -18.74
C LYS A 338 -6.68 23.88 -17.92
N GLN A 339 -6.06 23.05 -17.09
CA GLN A 339 -4.88 23.41 -16.30
C GLN A 339 -3.57 23.18 -17.06
N HIS A 340 -3.64 22.68 -18.31
CA HIS A 340 -2.49 22.43 -19.17
C HIS A 340 -1.35 21.67 -18.45
N PRO A 341 -1.62 20.49 -17.87
CA PRO A 341 -0.58 19.68 -17.25
C PRO A 341 0.48 19.25 -18.29
N VAL A 342 1.66 18.88 -17.79
CA VAL A 342 2.78 18.43 -18.63
C VAL A 342 2.36 17.28 -19.56
N GLN A 343 2.78 17.33 -20.81
CA GLN A 343 2.44 16.33 -21.83
C GLN A 343 3.68 15.53 -22.21
N PHE A 344 3.49 14.32 -22.73
CA PHE A 344 4.57 13.56 -23.33
C PHE A 344 4.80 14.03 -24.77
N SER A 345 6.05 14.01 -25.21
CA SER A 345 6.40 14.33 -26.59
C SER A 345 5.88 13.27 -27.56
N GLU A 346 5.66 13.66 -28.82
CA GLU A 346 5.28 12.70 -29.87
C GLU A 346 6.33 11.59 -30.04
N LEU A 347 7.62 11.93 -29.89
CA LEU A 347 8.71 10.96 -29.95
C LEU A 347 8.57 9.89 -28.84
N SER A 348 8.31 10.31 -27.60
CA SER A 348 8.10 9.40 -26.48
C SER A 348 6.87 8.51 -26.67
N MET A 349 5.77 9.10 -27.14
CA MET A 349 4.53 8.35 -27.38
C MET A 349 4.71 7.31 -28.48
N ASN A 350 5.39 7.65 -29.57
CA ASN A 350 5.70 6.73 -30.65
C ASN A 350 6.64 5.59 -30.20
N TYR A 351 7.65 5.92 -29.40
CA TYR A 351 8.54 4.90 -28.83
C TYR A 351 7.78 3.91 -27.94
N CYS A 352 6.90 4.40 -27.05
CA CYS A 352 6.10 3.56 -26.18
C CYS A 352 5.10 2.68 -26.97
N LEU A 353 4.51 3.20 -28.04
CA LEU A 353 3.66 2.41 -28.95
C LEU A 353 4.43 1.28 -29.63
N ALA A 354 5.63 1.56 -30.14
CA ALA A 354 6.49 0.56 -30.76
C ALA A 354 6.93 -0.51 -29.76
N LEU A 355 7.24 -0.11 -28.52
CA LEU A 355 7.59 -1.02 -27.44
C LEU A 355 6.41 -1.92 -27.04
N GLU A 356 5.21 -1.37 -26.86
CA GLU A 356 4.00 -2.15 -26.54
C GLU A 356 3.71 -3.21 -27.62
N ALA A 357 3.80 -2.82 -28.89
CA ALA A 357 3.61 -3.72 -30.03
C ALA A 357 4.63 -4.87 -30.02
N ARG A 358 5.91 -4.56 -29.77
CA ARG A 358 6.99 -5.56 -29.65
C ARG A 358 6.75 -6.55 -28.51
N LEU A 359 6.13 -6.11 -27.42
CA LEU A 359 5.81 -6.95 -26.26
C LEU A 359 4.51 -7.77 -26.43
N ASN A 360 3.76 -7.59 -27.52
CA ASN A 360 2.50 -8.28 -27.81
C ASN A 360 1.42 -8.13 -26.71
N LEU A 361 1.34 -6.95 -26.08
CA LEU A 361 0.43 -6.70 -24.96
C LEU A 361 -1.03 -6.40 -25.38
N HIS A 362 -1.35 -6.48 -26.68
CA HIS A 362 -2.70 -6.21 -27.21
C HIS A 362 -3.73 -7.32 -26.93
N GLN A 363 -3.38 -8.39 -26.22
CA GLN A 363 -4.34 -9.38 -25.80
C GLN A 363 -4.71 -9.20 -24.32
N PRO A 364 -6.01 -9.04 -23.98
CA PRO A 364 -6.42 -9.05 -22.59
C PRO A 364 -5.94 -10.36 -21.96
N GLN A 365 -5.10 -10.25 -20.93
CA GLN A 365 -4.71 -11.39 -20.12
C GLN A 365 -5.98 -11.94 -19.48
N ARG A 366 -6.38 -13.14 -19.90
CA ARG A 366 -7.59 -13.83 -19.46
C ARG A 366 -7.49 -14.30 -18.03
#